data_AF-A0A9N9I8I9-F1
#
_entry.id   AF-A0A9N9I8I9-F1
#
_cell.length_a   1.000
_cell.length_b   1.000
_cell.length_c   1.000
_cell.angle_alpha   90.00
_cell.angle_beta   90.00
_cell.angle_gamma   90.00
#
_symmetry.space_group_name_H-M   'P 1'
#
loop_
_entity.id
_entity.type
_entity.pdbx_description
1 polymer ?
#
loop_
_entity_poly.entity_id
_entity_poly.type
_entity_poly.pdbx_seq_one_letter_code
_entity_poly.pdbx_strand_id
1 'polypeptide(L)'
;LLLNMVKLIKKKYGPKKITPNLHLCLNICECVNDYGPMYAFWCFSYERMNGLLGSFYNSNRKIEIELFKTIQSYSLLEELTKQAEGHFHTCLQFIKQRTTKGSLFIQNENDRYEFLSMSRNIEESSGTGVEPFSGEILGPKNARKILSKEISDILTKYYNNAYNYSFKSLNDRNIRRSESIPVLPRVTEFGKVKISDEIFGSTSAAKQKRLAKILAKFILANRSTDIYPGIVQFYFEHVVQLPEGPKKHVLVFVHWFKPVDNHKIRYHCQVDDICNIELWNRNFYNISRDCIIPIHNILGRFISGTVKVGKKNLIEYMSVIPVNRKFHI
;
A
#
# COMPACT_ATOMS: atom_id res chain seq x y z
N LEU A 1 -9.72 -32.45 1.63
CA LEU A 1 -9.14 -33.37 0.62
C LEU A 1 -7.62 -33.52 0.78
N LEU A 2 -6.85 -32.42 0.71
CA LEU A 2 -5.37 -32.43 0.76
C LEU A 2 -4.79 -33.02 2.06
N LEU A 3 -5.30 -32.59 3.22
CA LEU A 3 -4.91 -33.13 4.54
C LEU A 3 -5.10 -34.65 4.65
N ASN A 4 -6.22 -35.17 4.13
CA ASN A 4 -6.51 -36.60 4.15
C ASN A 4 -5.55 -37.37 3.23
N MET A 5 -5.21 -36.81 2.07
CA MET A 5 -4.24 -37.37 1.14
C MET A 5 -2.84 -37.47 1.77
N VAL A 6 -2.36 -36.42 2.42
CA VAL A 6 -1.04 -36.42 3.08
C VAL A 6 -0.99 -37.45 4.22
N LYS A 7 -2.06 -37.54 5.03
CA LYS A 7 -2.19 -38.55 6.09
C LYS A 7 -2.15 -39.97 5.51
N LEU A 8 -2.80 -40.21 4.37
CA LEU A 8 -2.77 -41.49 3.65
C LEU A 8 -1.37 -41.83 3.11
N ILE A 9 -0.66 -40.86 2.54
CA ILE A 9 0.71 -41.06 2.05
C ILE A 9 1.65 -41.43 3.20
N LYS A 10 1.57 -40.71 4.33
CA LYS A 10 2.36 -41.01 5.54
C LYS A 10 2.08 -42.43 6.04
N LYS A 11 0.80 -42.84 6.04
CA LYS A 11 0.39 -44.18 6.50
C LYS A 11 0.84 -45.30 5.57
N LYS A 12 0.78 -45.09 4.25
CA LYS A 12 1.06 -46.14 3.24
C LYS A 12 2.55 -46.26 2.88
N TYR A 13 3.28 -45.15 2.86
CA TYR A 13 4.67 -45.10 2.39
C TYR A 13 5.67 -44.70 3.48
N GLY A 14 5.19 -44.47 4.70
CA GLY A 14 6.00 -44.08 5.85
C GLY A 14 6.38 -42.60 5.89
N PRO A 15 6.92 -42.13 7.03
CA PRO A 15 7.25 -40.71 7.24
C PRO A 15 8.39 -40.21 6.34
N LYS A 16 9.30 -41.09 5.90
CA LYS A 16 10.44 -40.73 5.05
C LYS A 16 10.04 -40.22 3.65
N LYS A 17 8.80 -40.46 3.23
CA LYS A 17 8.27 -40.01 1.93
C LYS A 17 7.47 -38.72 2.02
N ILE A 18 7.35 -38.14 3.22
CA ILE A 18 6.75 -36.82 3.41
C ILE A 18 7.81 -35.77 3.16
N THR A 19 7.66 -35.00 2.08
CA THR A 19 8.51 -33.83 1.80
C THR A 19 8.18 -32.68 2.75
N PRO A 20 9.07 -31.70 2.95
CA PRO A 20 8.81 -30.53 3.79
C PRO A 20 7.50 -29.82 3.42
N ASN A 21 7.20 -29.67 2.12
CA ASN A 21 5.94 -29.07 1.66
C ASN A 21 4.72 -29.92 2.06
N LEU A 22 4.78 -31.24 1.89
CA LEU A 22 3.69 -32.13 2.30
C LEU A 22 3.50 -32.12 3.82
N HIS A 23 4.58 -31.98 4.59
CA HIS A 23 4.50 -31.82 6.04
C HIS A 23 3.78 -30.53 6.42
N LEU A 24 4.15 -29.41 5.80
CA LEU A 24 3.54 -28.09 6.04
C LEU A 24 2.05 -28.06 5.66
N CYS A 25 1.62 -28.85 4.66
CA CYS A 25 0.20 -29.03 4.35
C CYS A 25 -0.64 -29.54 5.53
N LEU A 26 -0.04 -30.26 6.48
CA LEU A 26 -0.75 -30.74 7.67
C LEU A 26 -1.07 -29.60 8.64
N ASN A 27 -0.24 -28.56 8.65
CA ASN A 27 -0.33 -27.44 9.58
C ASN A 27 -0.92 -26.19 8.91
N ILE A 28 -1.45 -26.29 7.68
CA ILE A 28 -2.04 -25.13 6.97
C ILE A 28 -3.10 -24.42 7.82
N CYS A 29 -3.93 -25.16 8.57
CA CYS A 29 -4.95 -24.55 9.42
C CYS A 29 -4.33 -23.73 10.56
N GLU A 30 -3.30 -24.27 11.22
CA GLU A 30 -2.55 -23.57 12.28
C GLU A 30 -1.81 -22.37 11.69
N CYS A 31 -1.12 -22.55 10.56
CA CYS A 31 -0.44 -21.45 9.88
C CYS A 31 -1.40 -20.34 9.44
N VAL A 32 -2.62 -20.67 9.02
CA VAL A 32 -3.63 -19.65 8.66
C VAL A 32 -4.12 -18.88 9.89
N ASN A 33 -4.23 -19.55 11.04
CA ASN A 33 -4.62 -18.91 12.28
C ASN A 33 -3.50 -17.99 12.81
N ASP A 34 -2.25 -18.43 12.75
CA ASP A 34 -1.11 -17.70 13.31
C ASP A 34 -0.65 -16.55 12.39
N TYR A 35 -0.57 -16.81 11.08
CA TYR A 35 0.02 -15.89 10.09
C TYR A 35 -1.00 -15.21 9.17
N GLY A 36 -2.29 -15.53 9.32
CA GLY A 36 -3.38 -14.98 8.51
C GLY A 36 -3.61 -15.76 7.21
N PRO A 37 -4.32 -15.22 6.22
CA PRO A 37 -4.71 -15.99 5.03
C PRO A 37 -3.53 -16.36 4.12
N MET A 38 -3.57 -17.53 3.46
CA MET A 38 -2.49 -18.10 2.62
C MET A 38 -1.99 -17.22 1.46
N TYR A 39 -2.73 -16.18 1.07
CA TYR A 39 -2.28 -15.21 0.06
C TYR A 39 -1.37 -14.10 0.64
N ALA A 40 -1.33 -13.97 1.97
CA ALA A 40 -0.54 -12.98 2.70
C ALA A 40 0.81 -13.56 3.16
N PHE A 41 0.88 -14.86 3.44
CA PHE A 41 2.10 -15.55 3.84
C PHE A 41 2.28 -16.84 3.01
N TRP A 42 3.51 -17.13 2.58
CA TRP A 42 3.79 -18.31 1.76
C TRP A 42 4.13 -19.50 2.65
N CYS A 43 3.16 -20.38 2.92
CA CYS A 43 3.31 -21.52 3.82
C CYS A 43 4.39 -22.53 3.38
N PHE A 44 4.78 -22.56 2.10
CA PHE A 44 5.79 -23.48 1.57
C PHE A 44 7.17 -22.81 1.50
N SER A 45 7.86 -22.72 2.63
CA SER A 45 9.19 -22.09 2.74
C SER A 45 10.19 -22.63 1.72
N TYR A 46 10.14 -23.91 1.39
CA TYR A 46 11.00 -24.54 0.38
C TYR A 46 10.77 -23.97 -1.03
N GLU A 47 9.53 -23.83 -1.47
CA GLU A 47 9.20 -23.22 -2.77
C GLU A 47 9.61 -21.75 -2.82
N ARG A 48 9.42 -21.02 -1.70
CA ARG A 48 9.86 -19.64 -1.57
C ARG A 48 11.38 -19.53 -1.71
N MET A 49 12.13 -20.38 -1.01
CA MET A 49 13.59 -20.41 -1.10
C MET A 49 14.07 -20.78 -2.50
N ASN A 50 13.45 -21.77 -3.16
CA ASN A 50 13.78 -22.11 -4.54
C ASN A 50 13.55 -20.94 -5.49
N GLY A 51 12.46 -20.20 -5.27
CA GLY A 51 12.17 -18.99 -6.02
C GLY A 51 13.18 -17.86 -5.80
N LEU A 52 13.62 -17.65 -4.55
CA LEU A 52 14.67 -16.70 -4.20
C LEU A 52 16.00 -17.11 -4.84
N LEU A 53 16.40 -18.38 -4.73
CA LEU A 53 17.61 -18.90 -5.34
C LEU A 53 17.56 -18.80 -6.87
N GLY A 54 16.40 -19.07 -7.47
CA GLY A 54 16.17 -18.90 -8.91
C GLY A 54 16.18 -17.44 -9.38
N SER A 55 16.04 -16.48 -8.47
CA SER A 55 16.08 -15.05 -8.81
C SER A 55 17.50 -14.52 -9.04
N PHE A 56 18.51 -15.23 -8.52
CA PHE A 56 19.90 -14.88 -8.74
C PHE A 56 20.29 -15.13 -10.19
N TYR A 57 20.96 -14.15 -10.80
CA TYR A 57 21.53 -14.32 -12.13
C TYR A 57 22.52 -15.48 -12.10
N ASN A 58 22.22 -16.50 -12.87
CA ASN A 58 23.08 -17.65 -13.04
C ASN A 58 23.19 -17.99 -14.54
N SER A 59 24.30 -18.57 -14.93
CA SER A 59 24.61 -18.95 -16.31
C SER A 59 23.88 -20.23 -16.76
N ASN A 60 23.05 -20.82 -15.91
CA ASN A 60 22.48 -22.17 -16.04
C ASN A 60 23.52 -23.30 -16.23
N ARG A 61 24.82 -23.03 -16.07
CA ARG A 61 25.90 -24.01 -16.24
C ARG A 61 26.54 -24.42 -14.93
N LYS A 62 26.73 -23.47 -14.00
CA LYS A 62 27.36 -23.69 -12.69
C LYS A 62 26.59 -22.97 -11.58
N ILE A 63 25.30 -23.27 -11.50
CA ILE A 63 24.33 -22.61 -10.62
C ILE A 63 24.81 -22.61 -9.16
N GLU A 64 25.24 -23.76 -8.63
CA GLU A 64 25.70 -23.89 -7.24
C GLU A 64 26.87 -22.95 -6.92
N ILE A 65 27.91 -22.95 -7.75
CA ILE A 65 29.11 -22.12 -7.52
C ILE A 65 28.78 -20.63 -7.61
N GLU A 66 27.92 -20.23 -8.54
CA GLU A 66 27.48 -18.84 -8.71
C GLU A 66 26.62 -18.37 -7.54
N LEU A 67 25.74 -19.23 -7.03
CA LEU A 67 24.97 -18.97 -5.81
C LEU A 67 25.88 -18.85 -4.59
N PHE A 68 26.85 -19.75 -4.42
CA PHE A 68 27.80 -19.69 -3.30
C PHE A 68 28.64 -18.41 -3.30
N LYS A 69 29.15 -18.00 -4.47
CA LYS A 69 29.88 -16.73 -4.61
C LYS A 69 29.00 -15.53 -4.25
N THR A 70 27.73 -15.58 -4.67
CA THR A 70 26.75 -14.56 -4.35
C THR A 70 26.51 -14.47 -2.84
N ILE A 71 26.24 -15.59 -2.17
CA ILE A 71 26.05 -15.64 -0.71
C ILE A 71 27.31 -15.14 0.02
N GLN A 72 28.50 -15.55 -0.42
CA GLN A 72 29.77 -15.11 0.17
C GLN A 72 29.93 -13.58 0.05
N SER A 73 29.60 -13.01 -1.11
CA SER A 73 29.63 -11.54 -1.27
C SER A 73 28.64 -10.82 -0.36
N TYR A 74 27.46 -11.39 -0.12
CA TYR A 74 26.48 -10.81 0.81
C TYR A 74 26.94 -10.89 2.26
N SER A 75 27.54 -12.01 2.68
CA SER A 75 28.12 -12.15 4.01
C SER A 75 29.22 -11.12 4.27
N LEU A 76 30.07 -10.87 3.27
CA LEU A 76 31.12 -9.86 3.35
C LEU A 76 30.54 -8.44 3.40
N LEU A 77 29.49 -8.16 2.61
CA LEU A 77 28.77 -6.88 2.68
C LEU A 77 28.15 -6.66 4.06
N GLU A 78 27.55 -7.69 4.67
CA GLU A 78 26.95 -7.61 6.00
C GLU A 78 27.99 -7.34 7.09
N GLU A 79 29.18 -7.91 6.96
CA GLU A 79 30.31 -7.66 7.86
C GLU A 79 30.83 -6.23 7.72
N LEU A 80 30.95 -5.73 6.49
CA LEU A 80 31.33 -4.35 6.21
C LEU A 80 30.28 -3.34 6.69
N THR A 81 28.99 -3.66 6.58
CA THR A 81 27.92 -2.78 7.06
C THR A 81 27.82 -2.74 8.59
N LYS A 82 28.22 -3.81 9.29
CA LYS A 82 28.38 -3.80 10.75
C LYS A 82 29.54 -2.92 11.21
N GLN A 83 30.58 -2.75 10.39
CA GLN A 83 31.74 -1.90 10.69
C GLN A 83 31.52 -0.42 10.33
N ALA A 84 30.58 -0.13 9.43
CA ALA A 84 30.27 1.23 8.98
C ALA A 84 29.18 1.89 9.84
N GLU A 85 29.51 2.27 11.08
CA GLU A 85 28.62 3.10 11.92
C GLU A 85 28.42 4.49 11.28
N GLY A 86 27.24 4.72 10.69
CA GLY A 86 26.74 6.07 10.35
C GLY A 86 26.81 6.52 8.89
N HIS A 87 27.48 5.78 7.98
CA HIS A 87 27.58 6.15 6.55
C HIS A 87 26.85 5.19 5.59
N PHE A 88 25.89 4.41 6.13
CA PHE A 88 25.15 3.39 5.40
C PHE A 88 24.43 3.92 4.15
N HIS A 89 23.77 5.08 4.25
CA HIS A 89 23.04 5.70 3.15
C HIS A 89 23.94 6.06 1.95
N THR A 90 25.18 6.49 2.20
CA THR A 90 26.15 6.85 1.16
C THR A 90 26.70 5.61 0.46
N CYS A 91 26.93 4.52 1.21
CA CYS A 91 27.43 3.26 0.66
C CYS A 91 26.38 2.53 -0.18
N LEU A 92 25.09 2.62 0.17
CA LEU A 92 23.98 2.01 -0.57
C LEU A 92 23.90 2.46 -2.04
N GLN A 93 24.29 3.71 -2.34
CA GLN A 93 24.30 4.25 -3.71
C GLN A 93 25.30 3.54 -4.64
N PHE A 94 26.33 2.91 -4.07
CA PHE A 94 27.35 2.16 -4.82
C PHE A 94 27.00 0.68 -5.00
N ILE A 95 26.00 0.18 -4.28
CA ILE A 95 25.46 -1.17 -4.47
C ILE A 95 24.58 -1.13 -5.72
N LYS A 96 25.11 -1.58 -6.86
CA LYS A 96 24.35 -1.68 -8.11
C LYS A 96 23.03 -2.41 -7.87
N GLN A 97 21.91 -1.70 -8.04
CA GLN A 97 20.58 -2.30 -8.08
C GLN A 97 20.55 -3.36 -9.19
N ARG A 98 20.16 -4.59 -8.83
CA ARG A 98 20.19 -5.73 -9.75
C ARG A 98 18.92 -5.76 -10.59
N THR A 99 19.06 -5.99 -11.89
CA THR A 99 17.96 -6.48 -12.74
C THR A 99 17.77 -7.98 -12.47
N THR A 100 17.00 -8.33 -11.45
CA THR A 100 16.66 -9.74 -11.13
C THR A 100 15.57 -10.26 -12.07
N LYS A 101 15.62 -11.55 -12.44
CA LYS A 101 14.58 -12.24 -13.22
C LYS A 101 13.79 -13.17 -12.30
N GLY A 102 12.46 -13.27 -12.48
CA GLY A 102 11.60 -14.22 -11.75
C GLY A 102 10.29 -13.60 -11.25
N SER A 103 9.30 -14.44 -10.92
CA SER A 103 7.98 -14.01 -10.41
C SER A 103 7.98 -13.56 -8.94
N LEU A 104 9.07 -13.81 -8.21
CA LEU A 104 9.32 -13.41 -6.82
C LEU A 104 10.26 -12.20 -6.73
N PHE A 105 10.14 -11.30 -7.71
CA PHE A 105 10.84 -10.03 -7.74
C PHE A 105 10.57 -9.25 -6.44
N ILE A 106 11.59 -9.12 -5.59
CA ILE A 106 11.55 -8.20 -4.46
C ILE A 106 12.05 -6.86 -5.02
N GLN A 107 11.14 -5.92 -5.30
CA GLN A 107 11.57 -4.54 -5.55
C GLN A 107 12.24 -4.00 -4.29
N ASN A 108 13.38 -3.32 -4.49
CA ASN A 108 14.18 -2.56 -3.53
C ASN A 108 13.51 -2.40 -2.15
N GLU A 109 13.93 -3.21 -1.17
CA GLU A 109 13.35 -3.15 0.19
C GLU A 109 13.44 -1.74 0.78
N ASN A 110 14.54 -1.03 0.52
CA ASN A 110 14.77 0.35 0.99
C ASN A 110 13.68 1.33 0.54
N ASP A 111 13.34 1.36 -0.75
CA ASP A 111 12.35 2.30 -1.28
C ASP A 111 10.94 2.03 -0.69
N ARG A 112 10.67 0.79 -0.29
CA ARG A 112 9.42 0.36 0.36
C ARG A 112 9.39 0.78 1.83
N TYR A 113 10.50 0.68 2.55
CA TYR A 113 10.63 1.17 3.92
C TYR A 113 10.40 2.67 4.00
N GLU A 114 10.98 3.45 3.09
CA GLU A 114 10.78 4.90 3.04
C GLU A 114 9.31 5.25 2.79
N PHE A 115 8.67 4.62 1.81
CA PHE A 115 7.24 4.81 1.54
C PHE A 115 6.35 4.50 2.77
N LEU A 116 6.62 3.38 3.44
CA LEU A 116 5.87 2.99 4.64
C LEU A 116 6.16 3.90 5.83
N SER A 117 7.39 4.39 5.99
CA SER A 117 7.73 5.34 7.04
C SER A 117 6.93 6.64 6.91
N MET A 118 6.80 7.18 5.70
CA MET A 118 5.99 8.37 5.42
C MET A 118 4.50 8.14 5.72
N SER A 119 3.98 6.97 5.35
CA SER A 119 2.57 6.62 5.62
C SER A 119 2.24 6.47 7.12
N ARG A 120 3.24 6.11 7.94
CA ARG A 120 3.07 5.85 9.38
C ARG A 120 3.34 7.09 10.23
N ASN A 121 4.35 7.89 9.86
CA ASN A 121 4.87 9.04 10.60
C ASN A 121 4.42 10.37 9.97
N ILE A 122 3.11 10.51 9.71
CA ILE A 122 2.53 11.69 9.03
C ILE A 122 2.79 12.99 9.80
N GLU A 123 3.03 12.94 11.11
CA GLU A 123 3.34 14.13 11.92
C GLU A 123 4.74 14.70 11.66
N GLU A 124 5.72 13.85 11.29
CA GLU A 124 7.12 14.25 11.08
C GLU A 124 7.48 14.34 9.59
N SER A 125 6.79 13.58 8.73
CA SER A 125 7.13 13.44 7.30
C SER A 125 5.90 13.29 6.40
N SER A 126 4.85 14.11 6.59
CA SER A 126 3.71 14.11 5.65
C SER A 126 4.18 14.50 4.25
N GLY A 127 4.19 13.54 3.33
CA GLY A 127 4.51 13.80 1.93
C GLY A 127 3.50 14.76 1.29
N THR A 128 3.98 15.74 0.53
CA THR A 128 3.14 16.67 -0.24
C THR A 128 2.63 16.06 -1.55
N GLY A 129 3.13 14.88 -1.92
CA GLY A 129 2.84 14.18 -3.17
C GLY A 129 3.91 14.41 -4.25
N VAL A 130 4.98 15.15 -3.94
CA VAL A 130 6.13 15.36 -4.84
C VAL A 130 7.21 14.28 -4.66
N GLU A 131 7.20 13.63 -3.50
CA GLU A 131 8.26 12.75 -3.04
C GLU A 131 8.39 11.49 -3.89
N PRO A 132 9.61 10.91 -3.88
CA PRO A 132 9.91 9.53 -4.10
C PRO A 132 8.81 8.52 -3.81
N PHE A 133 8.24 7.77 -4.77
CA PHE A 133 7.63 6.50 -4.38
C PHE A 133 8.08 5.36 -5.27
N SER A 134 8.35 4.20 -4.65
CA SER A 134 8.65 2.97 -5.36
C SER A 134 7.36 2.41 -5.92
N GLY A 135 6.99 2.91 -7.10
CA GLY A 135 5.79 2.50 -7.78
C GLY A 135 5.76 2.93 -9.22
N GLU A 136 4.79 2.38 -9.95
CA GLU A 136 4.59 2.65 -11.36
C GLU A 136 3.15 3.08 -11.58
N ILE A 137 2.97 4.21 -12.26
CA ILE A 137 1.66 4.63 -12.71
C ILE A 137 1.31 3.80 -13.96
N LEU A 138 0.26 2.99 -13.86
CA LEU A 138 -0.07 2.06 -14.93
C LEU A 138 -1.28 2.57 -15.73
N GLY A 139 -1.29 2.36 -17.06
CA GLY A 139 -2.35 2.86 -17.95
C GLY A 139 -3.73 2.20 -17.75
N PRO A 140 -4.84 2.80 -18.22
CA PRO A 140 -4.90 3.91 -19.18
C PRO A 140 -4.72 5.29 -18.53
N LYS A 141 -4.07 6.19 -19.27
CA LYS A 141 -3.80 7.59 -18.91
C LYS A 141 -4.78 8.47 -19.66
N ASN A 142 -5.57 9.27 -18.93
CA ASN A 142 -6.39 10.32 -19.53
C ASN A 142 -5.66 11.66 -19.37
N ALA A 143 -4.88 12.01 -20.39
CA ALA A 143 -4.12 13.25 -20.41
C ALA A 143 -5.06 14.44 -20.62
N ARG A 144 -4.92 15.48 -19.78
CA ARG A 144 -5.68 16.75 -19.84
C ARG A 144 -7.16 16.64 -19.45
N LYS A 145 -7.50 15.81 -18.48
CA LYS A 145 -8.83 15.83 -17.87
C LYS A 145 -9.05 17.16 -17.15
N ILE A 146 -10.24 17.73 -17.34
CA ILE A 146 -10.67 18.94 -16.62
C ILE A 146 -11.46 18.48 -15.39
N LEU A 147 -11.02 18.90 -14.21
CA LEU A 147 -11.73 18.64 -12.95
C LEU A 147 -13.00 19.48 -12.86
N SER A 148 -14.01 18.97 -12.14
CA SER A 148 -15.19 19.77 -11.80
C SER A 148 -14.79 20.95 -10.92
N LYS A 149 -15.66 21.96 -10.85
CA LYS A 149 -15.44 23.14 -10.01
C LYS A 149 -15.23 22.76 -8.54
N GLU A 150 -16.08 21.88 -8.02
CA GLU A 150 -15.98 21.38 -6.64
C GLU A 150 -14.63 20.73 -6.35
N ILE A 151 -14.15 19.84 -7.22
CA ILE A 151 -12.87 19.14 -7.01
C ILE A 151 -11.69 20.11 -7.18
N SER A 152 -11.79 21.08 -8.08
CA SER A 152 -10.76 22.12 -8.26
C SER A 152 -10.64 23.02 -7.02
N ASP A 153 -11.77 23.36 -6.39
CA ASP A 153 -11.79 24.14 -5.16
C ASP A 153 -11.21 23.33 -3.97
N ILE A 154 -11.46 22.02 -3.93
CA ILE A 154 -10.85 21.10 -2.95
C ILE A 154 -9.34 21.00 -3.17
N LEU A 155 -8.89 20.88 -4.43
CA LEU A 155 -7.47 20.85 -4.78
C LEU A 155 -6.76 22.16 -4.38
N THR A 156 -7.44 23.29 -4.54
CA THR A 156 -6.93 24.59 -4.08
C THR A 156 -6.79 24.62 -2.55
N LYS A 157 -7.78 24.10 -1.81
CA LYS A 157 -7.70 23.94 -0.34
C LYS A 157 -6.56 23.00 0.07
N TYR A 158 -6.33 21.92 -0.68
CA TYR A 158 -5.22 21.02 -0.44
C TYR A 158 -3.87 21.75 -0.51
N TYR A 159 -3.60 22.52 -1.58
CA TYR A 159 -2.33 23.22 -1.73
C TYR A 159 -2.11 24.32 -0.68
N ASN A 160 -3.17 25.05 -0.30
CA ASN A 160 -3.10 26.02 0.80
C ASN A 160 -2.75 25.38 2.15
N ASN A 161 -3.09 24.11 2.35
CA ASN A 161 -2.75 23.38 3.58
C ASN A 161 -1.36 22.72 3.48
N ALA A 162 -0.95 22.31 2.28
CA ALA A 162 0.32 21.61 2.06
C ALA A 162 1.53 22.55 2.00
N TYR A 163 1.33 23.82 1.64
CA TYR A 163 2.39 24.80 1.49
C TYR A 163 2.03 26.11 2.19
N ASN A 164 3.04 26.84 2.65
CA ASN A 164 2.90 28.19 3.20
C ASN A 164 2.76 29.26 2.11
N TYR A 165 2.06 28.95 1.01
CA TYR A 165 1.76 29.88 -0.09
C TYR A 165 0.26 30.05 -0.24
N SER A 166 -0.17 31.19 -0.81
CA SER A 166 -1.58 31.43 -1.12
C SER A 166 -1.95 30.88 -2.51
N PHE A 167 -2.84 29.91 -2.57
CA PHE A 167 -3.34 29.31 -3.81
C PHE A 167 -4.78 29.73 -4.08
N LYS A 168 -5.07 30.07 -5.35
CA LYS A 168 -6.44 30.39 -5.80
C LYS A 168 -6.83 29.58 -7.04
N SER A 169 -8.09 29.18 -7.08
CA SER A 169 -8.71 28.49 -8.22
C SER A 169 -8.81 29.45 -9.41
N LEU A 170 -8.47 29.01 -10.63
CA LEU A 170 -8.49 29.84 -11.85
C LEU A 170 -9.82 30.60 -12.08
N ASN A 171 -10.92 30.06 -11.54
CA ASN A 171 -12.25 30.64 -11.66
C ASN A 171 -12.48 31.84 -10.73
N ASP A 172 -11.55 32.14 -9.82
CA ASP A 172 -11.65 33.26 -8.89
C ASP A 172 -11.28 34.59 -9.59
N ARG A 173 -12.23 35.51 -9.63
CA ARG A 173 -12.13 36.82 -10.31
C ARG A 173 -11.00 37.69 -9.75
N ASN A 174 -10.51 37.37 -8.54
CA ASN A 174 -9.49 38.14 -7.83
C ASN A 174 -8.05 37.65 -8.02
N ILE A 175 -7.79 36.62 -8.85
CA ILE A 175 -6.42 36.10 -9.07
C ILE A 175 -5.44 37.18 -9.51
N ARG A 176 -5.85 38.10 -10.39
CA ARG A 176 -4.97 39.14 -10.94
C ARG A 176 -4.54 40.21 -9.92
N ARG A 177 -5.14 40.23 -8.72
CA ARG A 177 -4.91 41.25 -7.69
C ARG A 177 -4.10 40.76 -6.49
N SER A 178 -3.82 39.46 -6.41
CA SER A 178 -3.06 38.87 -5.30
C SER A 178 -1.81 38.17 -5.81
N GLU A 179 -0.73 38.16 -5.03
CA GLU A 179 0.49 37.34 -5.23
C GLU A 179 0.22 35.83 -5.07
N SER A 180 -1.00 35.40 -5.41
CA SER A 180 -1.48 34.04 -5.23
C SER A 180 -1.16 33.17 -6.45
N ILE A 181 -0.72 31.94 -6.19
CA ILE A 181 -0.39 30.96 -7.22
C ILE A 181 -1.70 30.37 -7.79
N PRO A 182 -1.94 30.44 -9.11
CA PRO A 182 -3.13 29.87 -9.71
C PRO A 182 -3.06 28.34 -9.79
N VAL A 183 -4.10 27.66 -9.32
CA VAL A 183 -4.26 26.20 -9.46
C VAL A 183 -5.06 25.91 -10.72
N LEU A 184 -4.46 25.15 -11.64
CA LEU A 184 -5.10 24.78 -12.91
C LEU A 184 -6.04 23.58 -12.71
N PRO A 185 -7.25 23.57 -13.30
CA PRO A 185 -8.16 22.43 -13.19
C PRO A 185 -7.74 21.24 -14.07
N ARG A 186 -6.62 21.35 -14.79
CA ARG A 186 -6.15 20.34 -15.73
C ARG A 186 -5.26 19.35 -15.02
N VAL A 187 -5.67 18.08 -15.03
CA VAL A 187 -4.92 16.97 -14.46
C VAL A 187 -4.71 15.88 -15.47
N THR A 188 -3.76 15.00 -15.15
CA THR A 188 -3.59 13.74 -15.86
C THR A 188 -4.13 12.64 -14.97
N GLU A 189 -5.25 12.03 -15.35
CA GLU A 189 -5.91 10.99 -14.55
C GLU A 189 -5.41 9.59 -14.89
N PHE A 190 -5.32 8.75 -13.86
CA PHE A 190 -4.96 7.34 -13.96
C PHE A 190 -5.96 6.46 -13.23
N GLY A 191 -6.25 5.31 -13.86
CA GLY A 191 -7.14 4.30 -13.29
C GLY A 191 -6.47 3.39 -12.25
N LYS A 192 -5.13 3.32 -12.24
CA LYS A 192 -4.38 2.36 -11.43
C LYS A 192 -2.94 2.80 -11.18
N VAL A 193 -2.45 2.42 -10.00
CA VAL A 193 -1.07 2.64 -9.60
C VAL A 193 -0.54 1.36 -8.97
N LYS A 194 0.69 1.01 -9.30
CA LYS A 194 1.45 -0.02 -8.60
C LYS A 194 2.29 0.69 -7.54
N ILE A 195 2.16 0.30 -6.28
CA ILE A 195 3.03 0.77 -5.18
C ILE A 195 3.71 -0.48 -4.63
N SER A 196 5.04 -0.50 -4.71
CA SER A 196 5.88 -1.68 -4.51
C SER A 196 5.37 -2.84 -5.37
N ASP A 197 4.91 -3.93 -4.76
CA ASP A 197 4.38 -5.11 -5.46
C ASP A 197 2.85 -5.14 -5.52
N GLU A 198 2.19 -4.07 -5.09
CA GLU A 198 0.72 -4.02 -4.98
C GLU A 198 0.10 -3.11 -6.03
N ILE A 199 -0.94 -3.63 -6.68
CA ILE A 199 -1.75 -2.87 -7.62
C ILE A 199 -2.95 -2.30 -6.89
N PHE A 200 -3.03 -0.98 -6.89
CA PHE A 200 -4.15 -0.21 -6.40
C PHE A 200 -4.99 0.25 -7.59
N GLY A 201 -6.29 -0.01 -7.51
CA GLY A 201 -7.25 0.36 -8.54
C GLY A 201 -8.03 1.61 -8.16
N SER A 202 -8.96 1.97 -9.03
CA SER A 202 -9.91 3.07 -8.83
C SER A 202 -11.28 2.69 -9.40
N THR A 203 -12.33 3.42 -9.02
CA THR A 203 -13.67 3.21 -9.59
C THR A 203 -13.78 3.67 -11.03
N SER A 204 -12.95 4.64 -11.46
CA SER A 204 -12.90 5.11 -12.86
C SER A 204 -12.45 4.00 -13.81
N ALA A 205 -11.65 3.04 -13.35
CA ALA A 205 -11.30 1.83 -14.09
C ALA A 205 -12.31 0.69 -13.84
N ALA A 206 -13.26 0.51 -14.76
CA ALA A 206 -14.35 -0.48 -14.62
C ALA A 206 -13.90 -1.91 -14.25
N LYS A 207 -12.75 -2.36 -14.78
CA LYS A 207 -12.19 -3.70 -14.52
C LYS A 207 -11.56 -3.85 -13.13
N GLN A 208 -11.37 -2.77 -12.37
CA GLN A 208 -10.55 -2.75 -11.15
C GLN A 208 -11.24 -2.16 -9.92
N LYS A 209 -12.58 -2.05 -9.95
CA LYS A 209 -13.39 -1.60 -8.81
C LYS A 209 -13.11 -2.37 -7.51
N ARG A 210 -12.71 -3.65 -7.60
CA ARG A 210 -12.34 -4.48 -6.45
C ARG A 210 -11.06 -4.01 -5.75
N LEU A 211 -10.16 -3.34 -6.47
CA LEU A 211 -8.86 -2.87 -5.98
C LEU A 211 -8.90 -1.40 -5.55
N ALA A 212 -10.06 -0.74 -5.62
CA ALA A 212 -10.23 0.67 -5.26
C ALA A 212 -10.37 0.94 -3.75
N LYS A 213 -10.50 -0.12 -2.94
CA LYS A 213 -10.69 -0.03 -1.50
C LYS A 213 -9.35 0.08 -0.79
N ILE A 214 -9.12 1.22 -0.15
CA ILE A 214 -7.85 1.54 0.50
C ILE A 214 -8.03 1.92 1.97
N LEU A 215 -6.99 1.68 2.75
CA LEU A 215 -6.80 2.26 4.07
C LEU A 215 -5.74 3.34 3.94
N ALA A 216 -6.03 4.52 4.49
CA ALA A 216 -5.07 5.61 4.57
C ALA A 216 -5.07 6.19 5.96
N LYS A 217 -3.91 6.65 6.42
CA LYS A 217 -3.78 7.44 7.62
C LYS A 217 -3.54 8.88 7.19
N PHE A 218 -4.25 9.82 7.79
CA PHE A 218 -4.04 11.24 7.55
C PHE A 218 -4.52 12.04 8.76
N ILE A 219 -3.99 13.25 8.92
CA ILE A 219 -4.34 14.14 10.01
C ILE A 219 -5.63 14.87 9.65
N LEU A 220 -6.68 14.63 10.44
CA LEU A 220 -7.91 15.41 10.36
C LEU A 220 -7.70 16.84 10.88
N ALA A 221 -8.62 17.75 10.56
CA ALA A 221 -8.56 19.15 11.00
C ALA A 221 -8.49 19.31 12.54
N ASN A 222 -8.98 18.32 13.30
CA ASN A 222 -8.92 18.25 14.77
C ASN A 222 -7.58 17.68 15.31
N ARG A 223 -6.57 17.46 14.45
CA ARG A 223 -5.27 16.84 14.75
C ARG A 223 -5.33 15.37 15.21
N SER A 224 -6.48 14.70 15.15
CA SER A 224 -6.51 13.25 15.41
C SER A 224 -5.97 12.50 14.20
N THR A 225 -5.05 11.57 14.44
CA THR A 225 -4.62 10.58 13.45
C THR A 225 -5.44 9.30 13.64
N ASP A 226 -6.25 8.93 12.65
CA ASP A 226 -6.90 7.61 12.60
C ASP A 226 -6.69 7.01 11.20
N ILE A 227 -6.93 5.70 11.08
CA ILE A 227 -6.89 4.97 9.81
C ILE A 227 -8.30 4.97 9.23
N TYR A 228 -8.46 5.59 8.07
CA TYR A 228 -9.73 5.69 7.38
C TYR A 228 -9.81 4.73 6.19
N PRO A 229 -10.88 3.92 6.10
CA PRO A 229 -11.23 3.17 4.91
C PRO A 229 -11.93 4.07 3.91
N GLY A 230 -11.51 3.96 2.65
CA GLY A 230 -12.08 4.75 1.56
C GLY A 230 -12.11 4.02 0.23
N ILE A 231 -12.87 4.58 -0.71
CA ILE A 231 -12.93 4.12 -2.10
C ILE A 231 -12.29 5.18 -2.99
N VAL A 232 -11.19 4.79 -3.64
CA VAL A 232 -10.49 5.62 -4.62
C VAL A 232 -11.36 5.80 -5.84
N GLN A 233 -11.60 7.06 -6.20
CA GLN A 233 -12.28 7.40 -7.44
C GLN A 233 -11.33 7.41 -8.62
N PHE A 234 -10.19 8.06 -8.46
CA PHE A 234 -9.12 8.14 -9.44
C PHE A 234 -7.82 8.64 -8.81
N TYR A 235 -6.70 8.31 -9.44
CA TYR A 235 -5.39 8.89 -9.17
C TYR A 235 -5.12 9.97 -10.21
N PHE A 236 -4.31 10.96 -9.88
CA PHE A 236 -3.95 11.98 -10.85
C PHE A 236 -2.59 12.63 -10.58
N GLU A 237 -1.93 13.01 -11.67
CA GLU A 237 -0.80 13.91 -11.64
C GLU A 237 -1.28 15.35 -11.87
N HIS A 238 -0.80 16.27 -11.05
CA HIS A 238 -1.03 17.70 -11.18
C HIS A 238 0.31 18.44 -11.11
N VAL A 239 0.46 19.52 -11.87
CA VAL A 239 1.69 20.33 -11.88
C VAL A 239 1.36 21.73 -11.37
N VAL A 240 2.03 22.14 -10.31
CA VAL A 240 1.91 23.49 -9.73
C VAL A 240 3.17 24.29 -10.03
N GLN A 241 3.00 25.55 -10.40
CA GLN A 241 4.11 26.50 -10.59
C GLN A 241 4.43 27.16 -9.24
N LEU A 242 5.42 26.62 -8.52
CA LEU A 242 5.93 27.23 -7.29
C LEU A 242 7.04 28.24 -7.64
N PRO A 243 7.40 29.16 -6.72
CA PRO A 243 8.52 30.08 -6.92
C PRO A 243 9.85 29.36 -7.19
N GLU A 244 10.03 28.16 -6.64
CA GLU A 244 11.19 27.28 -6.84
C GLU A 244 11.19 26.54 -8.19
N GLY A 245 10.09 26.60 -8.93
CA GLY A 245 9.89 25.89 -10.20
C GLY A 245 8.66 24.99 -10.22
N PRO A 246 8.34 24.41 -11.39
CA PRO A 246 7.21 23.49 -11.53
C PRO A 246 7.45 22.21 -10.74
N LYS A 247 6.57 21.91 -9.79
CA LYS A 247 6.55 20.62 -9.07
C LYS A 247 5.38 19.76 -9.54
N LYS A 248 5.66 18.48 -9.76
CA LYS A 248 4.68 17.47 -10.15
C LYS A 248 4.23 16.69 -8.92
N HIS A 249 2.94 16.73 -8.63
CA HIS A 249 2.30 16.07 -7.51
C HIS A 249 1.52 14.84 -7.99
N VAL A 250 1.67 13.73 -7.29
CA VAL A 250 0.87 12.52 -7.45
C VAL A 250 -0.11 12.42 -6.31
N LEU A 251 -1.39 12.63 -6.62
CA LEU A 251 -2.48 12.73 -5.65
C LEU A 251 -3.56 11.69 -5.95
N VAL A 252 -4.39 11.42 -4.95
CA VAL A 252 -5.54 10.52 -5.07
C VAL A 252 -6.80 11.18 -4.55
N PHE A 253 -7.91 10.99 -5.26
CA PHE A 253 -9.24 11.43 -4.83
C PHE A 253 -10.05 10.24 -4.28
N VAL A 254 -10.48 10.35 -3.02
CA VAL A 254 -11.06 9.25 -2.24
C VAL A 254 -12.38 9.67 -1.57
N HIS A 255 -13.37 8.78 -1.60
CA HIS A 255 -14.55 8.88 -0.75
C HIS A 255 -14.35 8.07 0.53
N TRP A 256 -14.43 8.74 1.69
CA TRP A 256 -14.22 8.12 2.99
C TRP A 256 -15.52 7.61 3.60
N PHE A 257 -15.48 6.43 4.20
CA PHE A 257 -16.60 5.91 4.98
C PHE A 257 -16.68 6.61 6.34
N LYS A 258 -17.90 6.75 6.87
CA LYS A 258 -18.11 7.24 8.23
C LYS A 258 -17.84 6.15 9.26
N PRO A 259 -17.12 6.45 10.36
CA PRO A 259 -16.95 5.51 11.46
C PRO A 259 -18.30 5.22 12.11
N VAL A 260 -18.40 4.09 12.80
CA VAL A 260 -19.51 3.82 13.71
C VAL A 260 -19.24 4.55 15.02
N ASP A 261 -20.18 5.40 15.44
CA ASP A 261 -20.02 6.24 16.64
C ASP A 261 -19.84 5.43 17.92
N ASN A 262 -20.46 4.25 17.99
CA ASN A 262 -20.35 3.36 19.14
C ASN A 262 -19.09 2.49 19.06
N HIS A 263 -18.12 2.78 19.92
CA HIS A 263 -16.86 2.05 20.04
C HIS A 263 -17.04 0.53 20.19
N LYS A 264 -18.01 0.07 21.00
CA LYS A 264 -18.26 -1.37 21.20
C LYS A 264 -18.75 -2.07 19.92
N ILE A 265 -19.43 -1.33 19.05
CA ILE A 265 -19.89 -1.85 17.75
C ILE A 265 -18.74 -1.78 16.75
N ARG A 266 -17.98 -0.68 16.70
CA ARG A 266 -16.80 -0.53 15.83
C ARG A 266 -15.81 -1.68 16.02
N TYR A 267 -15.56 -2.07 17.26
CA TYR A 267 -14.64 -3.15 17.63
C TYR A 267 -15.35 -4.44 18.06
N HIS A 268 -16.57 -4.69 17.58
CA HIS A 268 -17.36 -5.87 17.96
C HIS A 268 -16.64 -7.21 17.72
N CYS A 269 -15.76 -7.27 16.72
CA CYS A 269 -15.03 -8.48 16.35
C CYS A 269 -13.68 -8.62 17.03
N GLN A 270 -13.29 -7.70 17.93
CA GLN A 270 -12.02 -7.75 18.63
C GLN A 270 -12.09 -8.82 19.73
N VAL A 271 -11.49 -9.98 19.46
CA VAL A 271 -11.26 -11.05 20.43
C VAL A 271 -9.75 -11.13 20.61
N ASP A 272 -9.29 -10.93 21.85
CA ASP A 272 -7.91 -11.13 22.31
C ASP A 272 -6.81 -10.48 21.43
N ASP A 273 -7.02 -9.24 20.94
CA ASP A 273 -6.07 -8.45 20.13
C ASP A 273 -5.57 -9.09 18.81
N ILE A 274 -6.16 -10.21 18.39
CA ILE A 274 -5.77 -10.93 17.16
C ILE A 274 -6.55 -10.43 15.94
N CYS A 275 -7.74 -9.85 16.15
CA CYS A 275 -8.68 -9.52 15.08
C CYS A 275 -8.73 -8.01 14.78
N ASN A 276 -8.09 -7.57 13.69
CA ASN A 276 -8.10 -6.17 13.22
C ASN A 276 -9.35 -5.82 12.38
N ILE A 277 -10.48 -6.50 12.60
CA ILE A 277 -11.72 -6.25 11.84
C ILE A 277 -12.49 -5.12 12.51
N GLU A 278 -12.64 -4.00 11.80
CA GLU A 278 -13.45 -2.87 12.25
C GLU A 278 -14.78 -2.80 11.53
N LEU A 279 -15.85 -2.41 12.24
CA LEU A 279 -17.16 -2.14 11.65
C LEU A 279 -17.31 -0.65 11.32
N TRP A 280 -17.73 -0.37 10.09
CA TRP A 280 -17.91 0.96 9.52
C TRP A 280 -19.32 1.14 8.96
N ASN A 281 -19.77 2.40 8.91
CA ASN A 281 -21.03 2.74 8.25
C ASN A 281 -20.87 2.65 6.72
N ARG A 282 -21.95 2.32 6.01
CA ARG A 282 -21.97 2.36 4.53
C ARG A 282 -22.06 3.79 3.96
N ASN A 283 -22.35 4.76 4.82
CA ASN A 283 -22.48 6.15 4.44
C ASN A 283 -21.10 6.79 4.30
N PHE A 284 -20.97 7.69 3.33
CA PHE A 284 -19.74 8.45 3.10
C PHE A 284 -19.75 9.78 3.84
N TYR A 285 -18.56 10.28 4.16
CA TYR A 285 -18.37 11.69 4.49
C TYR A 285 -18.71 12.57 3.28
N ASN A 286 -19.10 13.81 3.56
CA ASN A 286 -19.28 14.81 2.51
C ASN A 286 -17.93 15.12 1.87
N ILE A 287 -17.97 15.46 0.58
CA ILE A 287 -16.76 15.78 -0.17
C ILE A 287 -16.11 17.02 0.47
N SER A 288 -14.84 16.90 0.87
CA SER A 288 -14.09 17.93 1.59
C SER A 288 -12.61 17.91 1.19
N ARG A 289 -11.80 18.79 1.80
CA ARG A 289 -10.33 18.84 1.61
C ARG A 289 -9.68 17.47 1.78
N ASP A 290 -10.15 16.72 2.78
CA ASP A 290 -9.57 15.44 3.18
C ASP A 290 -9.80 14.33 2.14
N CYS A 291 -10.67 14.56 1.14
CA CYS A 291 -10.84 13.65 0.01
C CYS A 291 -9.66 13.64 -0.96
N ILE A 292 -8.77 14.64 -0.92
CA ILE A 292 -7.52 14.66 -1.68
C ILE A 292 -6.37 14.42 -0.72
N ILE A 293 -5.65 13.31 -0.93
CA ILE A 293 -4.46 12.97 -0.16
C ILE A 293 -3.29 12.68 -1.12
N PRO A 294 -2.04 12.87 -0.67
CA PRO A 294 -0.87 12.37 -1.37
C PRO A 294 -0.89 10.84 -1.42
N ILE A 295 -0.28 10.26 -2.46
CA ILE A 295 -0.23 8.79 -2.61
C ILE A 295 0.51 8.11 -1.44
N HIS A 296 1.44 8.81 -0.80
CA HIS A 296 2.23 8.38 0.35
C HIS A 296 1.39 8.09 1.60
N ASN A 297 0.17 8.60 1.69
CA ASN A 297 -0.71 8.37 2.85
C ASN A 297 -1.45 7.03 2.77
N ILE A 298 -1.37 6.32 1.65
CA ILE A 298 -2.01 5.01 1.47
C ILE A 298 -1.22 3.96 2.25
N LEU A 299 -1.86 3.33 3.23
CA LEU A 299 -1.28 2.24 4.03
C LEU A 299 -1.41 0.88 3.36
N GLY A 300 -2.52 0.65 2.66
CA GLY A 300 -2.81 -0.64 2.05
C GLY A 300 -4.24 -0.76 1.55
N ARG A 301 -4.64 -1.99 1.21
CA ARG A 301 -6.01 -2.30 0.76
C ARG A 301 -6.81 -2.95 1.89
N PHE A 302 -8.12 -2.92 1.75
CA PHE A 302 -9.02 -3.70 2.60
C PHE A 302 -10.04 -4.47 1.77
N ILE A 303 -10.52 -5.58 2.35
CA ILE A 303 -11.68 -6.31 1.86
C ILE A 303 -12.85 -5.92 2.74
N SER A 304 -14.01 -5.71 2.12
CA SER A 304 -15.22 -5.40 2.87
C SER A 304 -16.17 -6.60 2.90
N GLY A 305 -16.72 -6.91 4.07
CA GLY A 305 -17.86 -7.82 4.23
C GLY A 305 -19.11 -7.08 4.73
N THR A 306 -20.23 -7.81 4.81
CA THR A 306 -21.46 -7.31 5.41
C THR A 306 -21.71 -8.06 6.72
N VAL A 307 -21.88 -7.32 7.82
CA VAL A 307 -22.13 -7.89 9.15
C VAL A 307 -23.43 -7.30 9.68
N LYS A 308 -24.31 -8.15 10.19
CA LYS A 308 -25.55 -7.74 10.85
C LYS A 308 -25.34 -7.80 12.35
N VAL A 309 -25.55 -6.69 13.05
CA VAL A 309 -25.42 -6.61 14.51
C VAL A 309 -26.77 -6.19 15.10
N GLY A 310 -27.24 -6.92 16.10
CA GLY A 310 -28.48 -6.65 16.82
C GLY A 310 -29.31 -7.90 17.12
N LYS A 311 -30.09 -7.88 18.22
CA LYS A 311 -30.96 -9.00 18.63
C LYS A 311 -32.40 -8.88 18.11
N LYS A 312 -32.94 -7.67 18.00
CA LYS A 312 -34.33 -7.39 17.55
C LYS A 312 -34.39 -6.55 16.28
N ASN A 313 -33.58 -5.48 16.19
CA ASN A 313 -33.36 -4.72 14.97
C ASN A 313 -31.94 -4.99 14.46
N LEU A 314 -31.82 -5.74 13.37
CA LEU A 314 -30.54 -6.06 12.74
C LEU A 314 -30.09 -4.83 11.93
N ILE A 315 -29.03 -4.17 12.38
CA ILE A 315 -28.40 -3.09 11.63
C ILE A 315 -27.25 -3.68 10.81
N GLU A 316 -27.23 -3.35 9.51
CA GLU A 316 -26.18 -3.77 8.59
C GLU A 316 -24.98 -2.81 8.62
N TYR A 317 -23.83 -3.34 9.04
CA TYR A 317 -22.55 -2.66 8.99
C TYR A 317 -21.65 -3.24 7.90
N MET A 318 -20.65 -2.45 7.52
CA MET A 318 -19.57 -2.89 6.65
C MET A 318 -18.40 -3.34 7.52
N SER A 319 -17.97 -4.59 7.40
CA SER A 319 -16.72 -5.01 8.03
C SER A 319 -15.56 -4.63 7.14
N VAL A 320 -14.58 -3.95 7.72
CA VAL A 320 -13.31 -3.58 7.09
C VAL A 320 -12.28 -4.56 7.59
N ILE A 321 -11.79 -5.39 6.67
CA ILE A 321 -10.74 -6.36 6.92
C ILE A 321 -9.50 -5.83 6.21
N PRO A 322 -8.54 -5.21 6.94
CA PRO A 322 -7.27 -4.86 6.35
C PRO A 322 -6.69 -6.07 5.65
N VAL A 323 -6.28 -5.90 4.39
CA VAL A 323 -5.45 -6.90 3.72
C VAL A 323 -4.06 -6.72 4.31
N ASN A 324 -3.92 -7.11 5.57
CA ASN A 324 -2.65 -7.18 6.28
C ASN A 324 -1.83 -8.21 5.54
N ARG A 325 -1.05 -7.77 4.56
CA ARG A 325 0.28 -8.33 4.44
C ARG A 325 1.04 -7.71 5.61
N LYS A 326 0.93 -8.35 6.79
CA LYS A 326 1.96 -8.18 7.81
C LYS A 326 3.24 -8.58 7.08
N PHE A 327 4.01 -7.59 6.64
CA PHE A 327 5.36 -7.84 6.16
C PHE A 327 6.13 -8.17 7.44
N HIS A 328 6.15 -9.45 7.76
CA HIS A 328 7.15 -10.00 8.66
C HIS A 328 8.49 -9.72 7.98
N ILE A 329 9.19 -8.75 8.55
CA ILE A 329 10.63 -8.63 8.44
C ILE A 329 11.21 -9.74 9.30
#